data_AF-A0A832IJQ0-F1
#
_entry.id   AF-A0A832IJQ0-F1
#
_cell.length_a   1.000
_cell.length_b   1.000
_cell.length_c   1.000
_cell.angle_alpha   90.00
_cell.angle_beta   90.00
_cell.angle_gamma   90.00
#
_symmetry.space_group_name_H-M   'P 1'
#
loop_
_entity.id
_entity.type
_entity.pdbx_description
1 polymer ?
#
loop_
_entity_poly.entity_id
_entity_poly.type
_entity_poly.pdbx_seq_one_letter_code
_entity_poly.pdbx_strand_id
1 'polypeptide(L)' 'VTVLAVMLTFGIFTEPYLITGGGPMQRTTTFLIYMYDTAFKRIDPSYATTVAIVTALVSYLLVMLIRKFFEKEVSFV' A
#
# COMPACT_ATOMS: atom_id res chain seq x y z
N VAL A 1 -8.67 10.97 12.44
CA VAL A 1 -8.32 9.55 12.71
C VAL A 1 -8.39 8.65 11.47
N THR A 2 -9.37 8.85 10.58
CA THR A 2 -9.55 8.07 9.34
C THR A 2 -8.34 8.09 8.41
N VAL A 3 -7.71 9.25 8.18
CA VAL A 3 -6.49 9.34 7.35
C VAL A 3 -5.33 8.52 7.92
N LEU A 4 -5.14 8.55 9.25
CA LEU A 4 -4.10 7.78 9.93
C LEU A 4 -4.35 6.26 9.80
N ALA A 5 -5.59 5.82 10.00
CA ALA A 5 -5.96 4.41 9.84
C ALA A 5 -5.68 3.91 8.41
N VAL A 6 -6.03 4.71 7.41
CA VAL A 6 -5.80 4.40 5.99
C VAL A 6 -4.30 4.30 5.69
N MET A 7 -3.50 5.25 6.16
CA MET A 7 -2.04 5.20 5.99
C MET A 7 -1.43 3.94 6.62
N LEU A 8 -1.87 3.58 7.83
CA LEU A 8 -1.41 2.37 8.52
C LEU A 8 -1.75 1.11 7.71
N THR A 9 -2.95 1.00 7.16
CA THR A 9 -3.37 -0.16 6.34
C THR A 9 -2.49 -0.33 5.10
N PHE A 10 -2.13 0.76 4.41
CA PHE A 10 -1.22 0.68 3.26
C PHE A 10 0.22 0.31 3.64
N GLY A 11 0.62 0.52 4.89
CA GLY A 11 1.94 0.21 5.43
C GLY A 11 2.12 -1.22 5.96
N ILE A 12 1.07 -2.05 5.96
CA ILE A 12 1.11 -3.41 6.51
C ILE A 12 1.94 -4.33 5.58
N PHE A 13 3.12 -4.71 6.06
CA PHE A 13 4.03 -5.65 5.40
C PHE A 13 4.14 -6.98 6.14
N THR A 14 4.35 -6.91 7.46
CA THR A 14 4.82 -8.04 8.27
C THR A 14 3.80 -9.17 8.36
N GLU A 15 2.55 -8.85 8.65
CA GLU A 15 1.47 -9.80 8.90
C GLU A 15 1.19 -10.69 7.67
N PRO A 16 0.90 -10.14 6.47
CA PRO A 16 0.66 -10.97 5.29
C PRO A 16 1.91 -11.72 4.84
N TYR A 17 3.10 -11.13 5.02
CA TYR A 17 4.37 -11.77 4.68
C TYR A 17 4.69 -12.95 5.59
N LEU A 18 4.50 -12.82 6.90
CA LEU A 18 4.82 -13.85 7.88
C LEU A 18 3.86 -15.05 7.81
N ILE A 19 2.56 -14.78 7.60
CA ILE A 19 1.53 -15.84 7.65
C ILE A 19 1.47 -16.62 6.33
N THR A 20 1.57 -15.93 5.19
CA THR A 20 1.33 -16.56 3.87
C THR A 20 2.49 -16.42 2.89
N GLY A 21 3.45 -15.51 3.16
CA GLY A 21 4.52 -15.19 2.21
C GLY A 21 4.03 -14.63 0.87
N GLY A 22 2.75 -14.23 0.77
CA GLY A 22 2.11 -13.86 -0.50
C GLY A 22 1.44 -15.03 -1.25
N GLY A 23 1.37 -16.23 -0.69
CA GLY A 23 0.73 -17.40 -1.31
C GLY A 23 -0.71 -17.69 -0.85
N PRO A 24 -1.39 -18.69 -1.44
CA PRO A 24 -0.96 -19.51 -2.57
C PRO A 24 -1.14 -18.79 -3.91
N MET A 25 -0.23 -19.01 -4.87
CA MET A 25 -0.30 -18.45 -6.24
C MET A 25 -0.42 -16.91 -6.29
N GLN A 26 0.34 -16.18 -5.47
CA GLN A 26 0.34 -14.71 -5.44
C GLN A 26 -1.06 -14.09 -5.17
N ARG A 27 -1.94 -14.82 -4.47
CA ARG A 27 -3.30 -14.34 -4.13
C ARG A 27 -3.33 -13.40 -2.93
N THR A 28 -2.33 -13.47 -2.06
CA THR A 28 -2.21 -12.63 -0.85
C THR A 28 -1.04 -11.65 -0.92
N THR A 29 -0.37 -11.55 -2.08
CA THR A 29 0.70 -10.57 -2.27
C THR A 29 0.12 -9.16 -2.25
N THR A 30 0.52 -8.38 -1.25
CA THR A 30 0.29 -6.93 -1.19
C THR A 30 1.35 -6.18 -2.00
N PHE A 31 1.13 -4.88 -2.24
CA PHE A 31 2.10 -4.03 -2.94
C PHE A 31 3.49 -4.09 -2.31
N LEU A 32 3.57 -4.08 -0.97
CA LEU A 32 4.83 -4.14 -0.23
C LEU A 32 5.54 -5.49 -0.41
N ILE A 33 4.79 -6.61 -0.37
CA ILE A 33 5.36 -7.95 -0.61
C ILE A 33 5.88 -8.06 -2.05
N TYR A 34 5.14 -7.55 -3.02
CA TYR A 34 5.55 -7.59 -4.42
C TYR A 34 6.83 -6.77 -4.69
N MET A 35 6.92 -5.57 -4.10
CA MET A 35 8.14 -4.76 -4.17
C MET A 35 9.34 -5.46 -3.53
N TYR A 36 9.14 -6.06 -2.35
CA TYR A 36 10.18 -6.83 -1.66
C TYR A 36 10.65 -8.03 -2.50
N ASP A 37 9.72 -8.80 -3.05
CA ASP A 37 10.02 -9.95 -3.92
C ASP A 37 10.82 -9.52 -5.15
N THR A 38 10.45 -8.39 -5.76
CA THR A 38 11.12 -7.91 -6.97
C THR A 38 12.51 -7.34 -6.67
N ALA A 39 12.66 -6.57 -5.59
CA ALA A 39 13.93 -5.99 -5.20
C ALA A 39 14.95 -7.05 -4.77
N PHE A 40 14.54 -8.03 -3.97
CA PHE A 40 15.46 -8.95 -3.30
C PHE A 40 15.45 -10.38 -3.84
N LYS A 41 14.31 -10.90 -4.34
CA LYS A 41 14.28 -12.26 -4.91
C LYS A 41 14.54 -12.28 -6.41
N ARG A 42 14.01 -11.30 -7.14
CA ARG A 42 14.27 -11.14 -8.60
C ARG A 42 15.51 -10.32 -8.90
N ILE A 43 16.08 -9.67 -7.88
CA ILE A 43 17.28 -8.81 -7.98
C ILE A 43 17.10 -7.73 -9.05
N ASP A 44 15.89 -7.15 -9.11
CA ASP A 44 15.56 -6.00 -9.96
C ASP A 44 15.09 -4.83 -9.09
N PRO A 45 16.04 -4.12 -8.44
CA PRO A 45 15.72 -2.99 -7.56
C PRO A 45 15.18 -1.79 -8.33
N SER A 46 15.55 -1.64 -9.61
CA SER A 46 15.07 -0.55 -10.47
C SER A 46 13.58 -0.70 -10.75
N TYR A 47 13.14 -1.89 -11.16
CA TYR A 47 11.73 -2.16 -11.37
C TYR A 47 10.95 -2.09 -10.05
N ALA A 48 11.49 -2.61 -8.95
CA ALA A 48 10.86 -2.51 -7.64
C ALA A 48 10.67 -1.04 -7.21
N THR A 49 11.62 -0.16 -7.52
CA THR A 49 11.54 1.28 -7.25
C THR A 49 10.46 1.96 -8.11
N THR A 50 10.33 1.59 -9.39
CA THR A 50 9.22 2.08 -10.22
C THR A 50 7.86 1.72 -9.61
N VAL A 51 7.71 0.48 -9.14
CA VAL A 51 6.49 0.03 -8.49
C VAL A 51 6.25 0.79 -7.17
N ALA A 52 7.30 1.10 -6.43
CA ALA A 52 7.22 1.91 -5.21
C ALA A 52 6.71 3.33 -5.47
N ILE A 53 7.23 3.99 -6.50
CA ILE A 53 6.79 5.34 -6.90
C ILE A 53 5.31 5.30 -7.32
N VAL A 54 4.91 4.33 -8.14
CA VAL A 54 3.51 4.17 -8.57
C VAL A 54 2.59 3.93 -7.37
N THR A 55 2.99 3.04 -6.46
CA THR A 55 2.21 2.73 -5.25
C THR A 55 2.07 3.95 -4.34
N ALA A 56 3.14 4.75 -4.19
CA ALA A 56 3.12 5.99 -3.42
C ALA A 56 2.18 7.05 -4.04
N LEU A 57 2.17 7.18 -5.38
CA LEU A 57 1.23 8.06 -6.06
C LEU A 57 -0.23 7.61 -5.87
N VAL A 58 -0.50 6.31 -5.99
CA VAL A 58 -1.84 5.75 -5.79
C VAL A 58 -2.31 5.97 -4.35
N SER A 59 -1.48 5.68 -3.36
CA SER A 59 -1.85 5.87 -1.95
C SER A 59 -2.06 7.35 -1.60
N TYR A 60 -1.25 8.25 -2.17
CA TYR A 60 -1.41 9.69 -2.02
C TYR A 60 -2.74 10.19 -2.61
N LEU A 61 -3.09 9.75 -3.84
CA LEU A 61 -4.36 10.09 -4.47
C LEU A 61 -5.55 9.55 -3.66
N LEU A 62 -5.45 8.34 -3.12
CA LEU A 62 -6.47 7.75 -2.25
C LEU A 62 -6.67 8.57 -0.98
N VAL A 63 -5.58 8.98 -0.33
CA VAL A 63 -5.64 9.87 0.84
C VAL A 63 -6.26 11.21 0.47
N MET A 64 -5.87 11.82 -0.66
CA MET A 64 -6.44 13.09 -1.13
C MET A 64 -7.96 12.97 -1.39
N LEU A 65 -8.40 11.88 -2.02
CA LEU A 65 -9.81 11.60 -2.26
C LEU A 65 -10.57 11.44 -0.94
N ILE A 66 -10.05 10.62 -0.02
CA ILE A 66 -10.68 10.41 1.30
C ILE A 66 -10.79 11.73 2.05
N ARG A 67 -9.74 12.56 2.04
CA ARG A 67 -9.79 13.89 2.64
C ARG A 67 -10.86 14.76 1.98
N LYS A 68 -10.93 14.81 0.65
CA LYS A 68 -11.92 15.63 -0.07
C LYS A 68 -13.38 15.19 0.19
N PHE A 69 -13.64 13.90 0.32
CA PHE A 69 -14.99 13.39 0.60
C PHE A 69 -15.34 13.50 2.09
N PHE A 70 -14.45 13.10 2.99
CA PHE A 70 -14.74 13.11 4.44
C PHE A 70 -14.61 14.50 5.08
N GLU A 71 -13.70 15.39 4.64
CA GLU A 71 -13.63 16.76 5.19
C GLU A 71 -14.84 17.62 4.74
N LYS A 72 -15.58 17.22 3.69
CA LYS A 72 -16.77 17.95 3.21
C LYS A 72 -18.07 17.54 3.93
N GLU A 73 -18.12 16.35 4.53
CA GLU A 73 -19.30 15.90 5.29
C GLU A 73 -19.27 16.30 6.77
N VAL A 74 -18.18 16.91 7.25
CA VAL A 74 -18.03 17.40 8.64
C VAL A 74 -18.19 18.93 8.73
N SER A 75 -18.93 19.55 7.81
CA SER A 75 -19.39 20.95 7.94
C SER A 75 -20.90 21.05 8.16
N PHE A 76 -21.49 20.07 8.82
CA PHE A 76 -22.86 20.15 9.35
C PHE A 76 -22.86 19.93 10.86
N VAL A 77 -22.17 20.83 11.59
CA VAL A 77 -22.59 21.31 12.91
C VAL A 77 -22.22 22.78 12.99
#